data_AF-A0A4D7B2G5-F1
#
_entry.id   AF-A0A4D7B2G5-F1
#
_cell.length_a   1.000
_cell.length_b   1.000
_cell.length_c   1.000
_cell.angle_alpha   90.00
_cell.angle_beta   90.00
_cell.angle_gamma   90.00
#
_symmetry.space_group_name_H-M   'P 1'
#
loop_
_entity.id
_entity.type
_entity.pdbx_description
1 polymer ?
#
loop_
_entity_poly.entity_id
_entity_poly.type
_entity_poly.pdbx_seq_one_letter_code
_entity_poly.pdbx_strand_id
1 'polypeptide(L)' 'MALKLIIVSDFVCPYCYWLETLLDRLGEQLEIIHVPYQLTEPPAPRIDVWNDPVRRVRYAETLGPVCQAQG' A
#
# COMPACT_ATOMS: atom_id res chain seq x y z
N MET A 1 -5.00 22.99 -12.78
CA MET A 1 -3.66 22.40 -12.97
C MET A 1 -3.69 21.07 -12.22
N ALA A 2 -3.34 19.96 -12.87
CA ALA A 2 -3.34 18.66 -12.20
C ALA A 2 -2.22 18.62 -11.16
N LEU A 3 -2.52 18.13 -9.95
CA LEU A 3 -1.51 17.91 -8.92
C LEU A 3 -0.72 16.65 -9.25
N LYS A 4 0.60 16.74 -9.21
CA LYS A 4 1.49 15.62 -9.49
C LYS A 4 1.88 14.91 -8.20
N LEU A 5 1.60 13.61 -8.14
CA LEU A 5 1.97 12.73 -7.03
C LEU A 5 2.96 11.67 -7.50
N ILE A 6 4.03 11.46 -6.74
CA ILE A 6 4.96 10.34 -6.93
C ILE A 6 4.75 9.37 -5.77
N ILE A 7 4.38 8.14 -6.10
CA ILE A 7 4.08 7.09 -5.12
C ILE A 7 5.12 6.00 -5.26
N VAL A 8 5.91 5.81 -4.20
CA VAL A 8 6.80 4.65 -4.09
C VAL A 8 6.00 3.51 -3.47
N SER A 9 5.83 2.42 -4.20
CA SER A 9 4.94 1.32 -3.81
C SER A 9 5.60 -0.05 -3.99
N ASP A 10 5.28 -0.99 -3.10
CA ASP A 10 5.63 -2.40 -3.24
C ASP A 10 4.36 -3.20 -3.57
N PHE A 11 4.44 -4.13 -4.52
CA PHE A 11 3.30 -4.96 -4.97
C PHE A 11 2.66 -5.77 -3.85
N VAL A 12 3.41 -6.13 -2.81
CA VAL A 12 2.85 -6.93 -1.70
C VAL A 12 2.43 -6.09 -0.49
N CYS A 13 2.56 -4.76 -0.55
CA CYS A 13 2.27 -3.90 0.60
C CYS A 13 0.76 -3.64 0.76
N PRO A 14 0.11 -4.10 1.86
CA PRO A 14 -1.32 -3.90 2.05
C PRO A 14 -1.70 -2.42 2.27
N TYR A 15 -0.78 -1.60 2.80
CA TYR A 15 -1.01 -0.15 2.91
C TYR A 15 -0.99 0.55 1.54
N CYS A 16 -0.15 0.10 0.61
CA CYS A 16 -0.14 0.63 -0.75
C CYS A 16 -1.46 0.33 -1.46
N TYR A 17 -1.99 -0.89 -1.34
CA TYR A 17 -3.32 -1.23 -1.86
C TYR A 17 -4.43 -0.33 -1.29
N TRP A 18 -4.36 -0.03 0.01
CA TRP A 18 -5.33 0.87 0.64
C TRP A 18 -5.20 2.32 0.16
N LEU A 19 -3.98 2.81 -0.04
CA LEU A 19 -3.72 4.14 -0.59
C LEU A 19 -4.38 4.30 -1.97
N GLU A 20 -4.28 3.31 -2.85
CA GLU A 20 -4.95 3.36 -4.17
C GLU A 20 -6.46 3.56 -4.03
N THR A 21 -7.09 2.84 -3.10
CA THR A 21 -8.53 3.00 -2.82
C THR A 21 -8.89 4.41 -2.34
N LEU A 22 -8.00 5.05 -1.57
CA LEU A 22 -8.20 6.43 -1.10
C LEU A 22 -8.01 7.45 -2.24
N LEU A 23 -7.04 7.22 -3.12
CA LEU A 23 -6.78 8.07 -4.28
C LEU A 23 -7.97 8.08 -5.24
N ASP A 24 -8.60 6.93 -5.46
CA ASP A 24 -9.81 6.83 -6.27
C ASP A 24 -10.99 7.63 -5.67
N ARG A 25 -11.05 7.76 -4.34
CA ARG A 25 -12.11 8.50 -3.62
C ARG A 25 -11.91 10.01 -3.59
N LEU A 26 -10.70 10.52 -3.86
CA LEU A 26 -10.39 11.95 -3.77
C LEU A 26 -11.12 12.79 -4.83
N GLY A 27 -11.51 12.20 -5.96
CA GLY A 27 -12.26 12.89 -7.02
C GLY A 27 -11.49 14.04 -7.69
N GLU A 28 -10.18 14.15 -7.44
CA GLU A 28 -9.30 15.17 -8.02
C GLU A 28 -8.60 14.64 -9.29
N GLN A 29 -8.28 15.55 -10.21
CA GLN A 29 -7.39 15.24 -11.33
C GLN A 29 -5.94 15.22 -10.84
N LEU A 30 -5.46 14.02 -10.50
CA LEU A 30 -4.09 13.75 -10.10
C LEU A 30 -3.29 13.13 -11.26
N GLU A 31 -2.09 13.64 -11.50
CA GLU A 31 -1.08 12.93 -12.29
C GLU A 31 -0.27 12.05 -11.34
N ILE A 32 -0.57 10.75 -11.32
CA ILE A 32 0.09 9.78 -10.42
C ILE A 32 1.20 9.06 -11.18
N ILE A 33 2.40 9.04 -10.60
CA ILE A 33 3.53 8.25 -11.06
C ILE A 33 3.87 7.20 -10.00
N HIS A 34 3.67 5.93 -10.33
CA HIS A 34 4.09 4.81 -9.49
C HIS A 34 5.55 4.46 -9.76
N VAL A 35 6.34 4.42 -8.69
CA VAL A 35 7.72 3.96 -8.69
C VAL A 35 7.76 2.64 -7.91
N PRO A 36 7.91 1.50 -8.59
CA PRO A 36 7.96 0.23 -7.91
C PRO A 36 9.22 0.16 -7.04
N TYR A 37 9.04 -0.22 -5.77
CA TYR A 37 10.12 -0.51 -4.85
C TYR A 37 9.90 -1.90 -4.28
N GLN A 38 10.92 -2.74 -4.39
CA GLN A 38 10.88 -4.08 -3.84
C GLN A 38 11.62 -4.07 -2.50
N LEU A 39 10.89 -4.20 -1.40
CA LEU A 39 11.47 -4.20 -0.03
C LEU A 39 12.49 -5.33 0.17
N THR A 40 12.40 -6.40 -0.61
CA THR A 40 13.27 -7.57 -0.53
C THR A 40 13.97 -7.78 -1.86
N GLU A 41 15.18 -7.25 -1.98
CA GLU A 41 16.00 -7.39 -3.18
C GLU A 41 16.66 -8.78 -3.26
N PRO A 42 16.83 -9.36 -4.46
CA PRO A 42 17.64 -10.57 -4.64
C PRO A 42 19.06 -10.38 -4.10
N PRO A 43 19.65 -11.40 -3.42
CA PRO A 43 19.23 -12.79 -3.35
C PRO A 43 18.36 -13.14 -2.12
N ALA A 44 17.88 -12.14 -1.37
CA ALA A 44 17.14 -12.41 -0.14
C ALA A 44 15.88 -13.25 -0.43
N PRO A 45 15.53 -14.21 0.46
CA PRO A 45 14.31 -14.99 0.31
C PRO A 45 13.10 -14.06 0.26
N ARG A 46 12.20 -14.28 -0.71
CA ARG A 46 10.95 -13.52 -0.80
C ARG A 46 10.16 -13.68 0.49
N ILE A 47 9.68 -12.57 1.02
CA ILE A 47 8.85 -12.55 2.23
C ILE A 47 7.39 -12.78 1.82
N ASP A 48 6.78 -13.82 2.36
CA ASP A 48 5.34 -14.01 2.29
C ASP A 48 4.66 -13.12 3.35
N VAL A 49 4.44 -11.86 2.97
CA VAL A 49 3.81 -10.88 3.86
C VAL A 49 2.35 -11.22 4.20
N TRP A 50 1.70 -12.08 3.42
CA TRP A 50 0.33 -12.52 3.67
C TRP A 50 0.26 -13.52 4.83
N ASN A 51 1.21 -14.44 4.89
CA ASN A 51 1.28 -15.48 5.92
C ASN A 51 2.24 -15.15 7.09
N ASP A 52 2.98 -14.04 7.04
CA ASP A 52 3.85 -13.58 8.13
C ASP A 52 3.01 -13.20 9.37
N PRO A 53 3.13 -13.93 10.50
CA PRO A 53 2.27 -13.72 11.66
C PRO A 53 2.52 -12.38 12.35
N VAL A 54 3.76 -11.88 12.34
CA VAL A 54 4.12 -10.59 12.95
C VAL A 54 3.48 -9.45 12.17
N ARG A 55 3.56 -9.53 10.83
CA ARG A 55 2.95 -8.53 9.95
C ARG A 55 1.43 -8.56 10.03
N ARG A 56 0.81 -9.74 10.04
CA ARG A 56 -0.65 -9.89 10.17
C ARG A 56 -1.19 -9.24 11.44
N VAL A 57 -0.54 -9.44 12.59
CA VAL A 57 -0.92 -8.78 13.85
C VAL A 57 -0.86 -7.26 13.68
N ARG A 58 0.26 -6.75 13.16
CA ARG A 58 0.42 -5.31 12.91
C ARG A 58 -0.65 -4.76 11.95
N TYR A 59 -0.98 -5.47 10.88
CA TYR A 59 -2.02 -5.04 9.94
C TYR A 59 -3.40 -5.05 10.60
N ALA A 60 -3.71 -6.04 11.43
CA ALA A 60 -4.97 -6.09 12.18
C ALA A 60 -5.10 -4.93 13.18
N GLU A 61 -4.00 -4.45 13.75
CA GLU A 61 -4.00 -3.32 14.69
C GLU A 61 -4.05 -1.96 13.99
N THR A 62 -3.43 -1.84 12.81
CA THR A 62 -3.22 -0.52 12.17
C THR A 62 -4.08 -0.29 10.93
N LEU A 63 -4.20 -1.30 10.06
CA LEU A 63 -4.92 -1.18 8.80
C LEU A 63 -6.37 -1.67 8.95
N GLY A 64 -6.59 -2.75 9.68
CA GLY A 64 -7.90 -3.35 9.92
C GLY A 64 -8.96 -2.33 10.38
N PRO A 65 -8.72 -1.54 11.44
CA PRO A 65 -9.70 -0.58 11.94
C PRO A 65 -9.99 0.53 10.93
N VAL A 66 -8.98 0.98 10.18
CA VAL A 66 -9.13 2.02 9.15
C VAL A 66 -9.99 1.51 8.00
N CYS A 67 -9.73 0.30 7.51
CA CYS A 67 -10.53 -0.31 6.45
C CYS A 67 -11.97 -0.55 6.92
N GLN A 68 -12.17 -1.10 8.12
CA GLN A 68 -13.51 -1.34 8.67
C GLN A 68 -14.35 -0.07 8.84
N ALA A 69 -13.71 1.04 9.21
CA ALA A 69 -14.39 2.33 9.35
C ALA A 69 -14.88 2.92 8.01
N GLN A 70 -14.43 2.37 6.88
CA GLN A 70 -14.60 2.95 5.55
C GLN A 70 -15.55 2.16 4.62
N GLY A 71 -16.23 1.14 5.18
CA GLY A 71 -17.21 0.30 4.50
C GLY A 71 -16.58 -0.84 3.71
#